data_AF-W2HVG3-F1
#
_entry.id   AF-W2HVG3-F1
#
_cell.length_a   1.000
_cell.length_b   1.000
_cell.length_c   1.000
_cell.angle_alpha   90.00
_cell.angle_beta   90.00
_cell.angle_gamma   90.00
#
_symmetry.space_group_name_H-M   'P 1'
#
loop_
_entity.id
_entity.type
_entity.pdbx_description
1 polymer ?
#
loop_
_entity_poly.entity_id
_entity_poly.type
_entity_poly.pdbx_seq_one_letter_code
_entity_poly.pdbx_strand_id
1 'polypeptide(L)'
;MLGAVEPWLASPKTAVGSYCNEKKTVENDQLLQCLDELGSDDLKSAIKYALEIGDTELAQSLVPVGKCVLDYATGCSHVEVVNWLLDCGYLRLDAQLAVSAIENVALRGSLELLQQIFQLHSPLPDNHEHWAKAWGYAILAACTRGHVAIVQWLVEHHLRREACENISTYEPHSAPLALAAKEGHVAVMQYLFDQGLTDGSLLAMHNAIDKGQVSSVEWLLGHFSFDEYRKTGEAIDKSAEYGHLAMLEFFHEVDSTMSYEDVETKRRRIDPPISWWVHAKDPIYWAAKSGHIEILEWIQANRSQKCLPDSIDIAAKYGHLEVTKWLHQHRTEGCTNMILVQAAKLGHLDVIQWLHLNFPEKCSSEAMYVAAENGHSATVKWLYLNCPNSHTNQAVDRAIHSGYFQVACWLQARFPDYKIGNLLAYQKPLVDVGDPLDSASFEMLLCLHVRFNDVFTSHFLELLRKNLLFYGGRYRPVLDHISNWVDENYPTSPMNTS
;
A
#
# COMPACT_ATOMS: atom_id res chain seq x y z
N MET A 1 9.63 38.59 -21.31
CA MET A 1 8.40 38.58 -20.49
C MET A 1 7.88 37.15 -20.40
N LEU A 2 8.49 36.33 -19.54
CA LEU A 2 7.94 35.07 -19.08
C LEU A 2 8.18 35.06 -17.58
N GLY A 3 7.09 35.23 -16.82
CA GLY A 3 7.08 35.33 -15.38
C GLY A 3 6.95 33.95 -14.73
N ALA A 4 7.80 33.77 -13.72
CA ALA A 4 7.73 32.89 -12.56
C ALA A 4 6.64 31.79 -12.54
N VAL A 5 7.11 30.53 -12.53
CA VAL A 5 6.40 29.39 -11.95
C VAL A 5 7.10 29.09 -10.63
N GLU A 6 6.39 29.27 -9.52
CA GLU A 6 6.83 28.86 -8.18
C GLU A 6 6.76 27.32 -8.04
N PRO A 7 7.76 26.68 -7.41
CA PRO A 7 7.66 25.30 -6.96
C PRO A 7 7.70 25.23 -5.42
N TRP A 8 6.52 25.18 -4.79
CA TRP A 8 6.40 24.72 -3.41
C TRP A 8 5.30 23.65 -3.35
N LEU A 9 5.74 22.40 -3.20
CA LEU A 9 5.07 21.25 -2.55
C LEU A 9 5.83 19.98 -2.97
N ALA A 10 7.04 19.82 -2.44
CA ALA A 10 7.76 18.55 -2.45
C ALA A 10 7.99 18.11 -1.00
N SER A 11 7.64 16.86 -0.68
CA SER A 11 7.81 16.29 0.65
C SER A 11 9.29 16.27 1.10
N PRO A 12 9.59 16.23 2.41
CA PRO A 12 10.98 16.21 2.91
C PRO A 12 11.82 15.04 2.39
N LYS A 13 11.18 13.91 2.04
CA LYS A 13 11.85 12.70 1.52
C LYS A 13 12.45 12.88 0.12
N THR A 14 11.90 13.80 -0.67
CA THR A 14 12.38 14.05 -2.06
C THR A 14 13.51 15.08 -2.12
N ALA A 15 13.66 15.95 -1.13
CA ALA A 15 14.72 16.96 -1.10
C ALA A 15 16.11 16.35 -0.87
N VAL A 16 16.22 15.34 0.00
CA VAL A 16 17.49 14.67 0.31
C VAL A 16 18.02 13.84 -0.87
N GLY A 17 17.13 13.17 -1.61
CA GLY A 17 17.51 12.41 -2.81
C GLY A 17 17.88 13.28 -4.02
N SER A 18 17.37 14.51 -4.08
CA SER A 18 17.69 15.47 -5.15
C SER A 18 19.08 16.09 -4.98
N TYR A 19 19.51 16.34 -3.75
CA TYR A 19 20.79 17.01 -3.47
C TYR A 19 22.01 16.10 -3.71
N CYS A 20 21.89 14.79 -3.50
CA CYS A 20 23.02 13.86 -3.62
C CYS A 20 23.28 13.31 -5.03
N ASN A 21 22.38 13.57 -6.00
CA ASN A 21 22.52 13.03 -7.37
C ASN A 21 23.32 13.94 -8.33
N GLU A 22 23.66 15.17 -7.92
CA GLU A 22 24.53 16.04 -8.71
C GLU A 22 25.99 15.80 -8.35
N LYS A 23 26.55 14.75 -8.96
CA LYS A 23 27.98 14.46 -8.93
C LYS A 23 28.75 15.52 -9.73
N LYS A 24 29.00 16.67 -9.11
CA LYS A 24 30.17 17.56 -9.23
C LYS A 24 29.81 18.93 -8.68
N THR A 25 30.72 19.48 -7.88
CA THR A 25 30.82 20.89 -7.49
C THR A 25 29.67 21.45 -6.65
N VAL A 26 29.72 21.22 -5.34
CA VAL A 26 29.33 22.26 -4.39
C VAL A 26 30.46 22.34 -3.37
N GLU A 27 31.14 23.48 -3.37
CA GLU A 27 32.21 23.81 -2.43
C GLU A 27 31.71 23.62 -0.99
N ASN A 28 32.54 23.02 -0.13
CA ASN A 28 32.25 22.64 1.26
C ASN A 28 31.51 23.72 2.08
N ASP A 29 31.61 25.00 1.71
CA ASP A 29 31.05 26.12 2.43
C ASP A 29 29.53 26.31 2.24
N GLN A 30 28.93 25.86 1.14
CA GLN A 30 27.46 25.98 0.92
C GLN A 30 26.67 24.88 1.65
N LEU A 31 27.25 23.69 1.78
CA LEU A 31 26.62 22.57 2.49
C LEU A 31 26.54 22.87 3.99
N LEU A 32 27.57 23.52 4.55
CA LEU A 32 27.59 24.02 5.94
C LEU A 32 26.50 25.08 6.19
N GLN A 33 26.25 26.00 5.25
CA GLN A 33 25.19 27.00 5.39
C GLN A 33 23.77 26.40 5.39
N CYS A 34 23.51 25.36 4.59
CA CYS A 34 22.24 24.65 4.61
C CYS A 34 22.04 23.77 5.85
N LEU A 35 23.14 23.35 6.49
CA LEU A 35 23.10 22.54 7.73
C LEU A 35 22.76 23.35 8.97
N ASP A 36 23.10 24.64 9.01
CA ASP A 36 22.75 25.55 10.11
C ASP A 36 21.23 25.82 10.21
N GLU A 37 20.47 25.53 9.15
CA GLU A 37 19.00 25.68 9.09
C GLU A 37 18.24 24.38 9.44
N LEU A 38 18.94 23.24 9.57
CA LEU A 38 18.31 21.94 9.87
C LEU A 38 18.10 21.77 11.38
N GLY A 39 16.93 21.29 11.78
CA GLY A 39 16.66 20.93 13.17
C GLY A 39 17.62 19.83 13.65
N SER A 40 17.85 19.75 14.97
CA SER A 40 18.76 18.74 15.56
C SER A 40 18.40 17.30 15.19
N ASP A 41 17.12 17.02 14.97
CA ASP A 41 16.60 15.70 14.60
C ASP A 41 16.81 15.39 13.10
N ASP A 42 16.77 16.40 12.24
CA ASP A 42 17.01 16.25 10.80
C ASP A 42 18.50 15.98 10.54
N LEU A 43 19.39 16.67 11.27
CA LEU A 43 20.83 16.43 11.21
C LEU A 43 21.19 15.01 11.67
N LYS A 44 20.59 14.55 12.77
CA LYS A 44 20.77 13.18 13.27
C LYS A 44 20.32 12.14 12.23
N SER A 45 19.20 12.40 11.55
CA SER A 45 18.66 11.53 10.50
C SER A 45 19.55 11.51 9.26
N ALA A 46 20.14 12.65 8.88
CA ALA A 46 21.09 12.75 7.78
C ALA A 46 22.40 11.98 8.05
N ILE A 47 22.97 12.09 9.25
CA ILE A 47 24.16 11.32 9.66
C ILE A 47 23.85 9.82 9.62
N LYS A 48 22.70 9.40 10.17
CA LYS A 48 22.30 7.99 10.15
C LYS A 48 22.13 7.46 8.73
N TYR A 49 21.50 8.24 7.85
CA TYR A 49 21.35 7.87 6.44
C TYR A 49 22.70 7.73 5.73
N ALA A 50 23.63 8.67 5.95
CA ALA A 50 24.99 8.59 5.41
C ALA A 50 25.72 7.32 5.86
N LEU A 51 25.57 6.93 7.13
CA LEU A 51 26.11 5.66 7.65
C LEU A 51 25.41 4.42 7.07
N GLU A 52 24.10 4.46 6.82
CA GLU A 52 23.34 3.35 6.21
C GLU A 52 23.75 3.09 4.75
N ILE A 53 24.09 4.13 4.00
CA ILE A 53 24.60 4.02 2.62
C ILE A 53 26.11 3.71 2.55
N GLY A 54 26.82 3.74 3.69
CA GLY A 54 28.25 3.48 3.77
C GLY A 54 29.16 4.68 3.48
N ASP A 55 28.60 5.89 3.35
CA ASP A 55 29.36 7.10 3.10
C ASP A 55 29.90 7.68 4.41
N THR A 56 31.02 7.08 4.87
CA THR A 56 31.65 7.43 6.14
C THR A 56 32.29 8.82 6.12
N GLU A 57 32.71 9.32 4.96
CA GLU A 57 33.27 10.67 4.80
C GLU A 57 32.17 11.73 4.97
N LEU A 58 31.03 11.54 4.29
CA LEU A 58 29.86 12.39 4.46
C LEU A 58 29.37 12.35 5.91
N ALA A 59 29.25 11.16 6.50
CA ALA A 59 28.84 11.02 7.89
C ALA A 59 29.77 11.77 8.85
N GLN A 60 31.09 11.69 8.66
CA GLN A 60 32.06 12.43 9.47
C GLN A 60 31.95 13.95 9.28
N SER A 61 31.69 14.42 8.06
CA SER A 61 31.54 15.85 7.78
C SER A 61 30.30 16.49 8.42
N LEU A 62 29.25 15.70 8.65
CA LEU A 62 27.98 16.14 9.22
C LEU A 62 27.97 16.12 10.76
N VAL A 63 28.97 15.51 11.40
CA VAL A 63 28.96 15.31 12.86
C VAL A 63 29.32 16.61 13.59
N PRO A 64 28.54 17.03 14.61
CA PRO A 64 28.86 18.21 15.40
C PRO A 64 30.24 18.11 16.06
N VAL A 65 30.94 19.24 16.14
CA VAL A 65 32.29 19.33 16.72
C VAL A 65 32.31 18.74 18.13
N GLY A 66 33.19 17.78 18.37
CA GLY A 66 33.35 17.09 19.67
C GLY A 66 32.45 15.88 19.90
N LYS A 67 31.64 15.47 18.91
CA LYS A 67 30.89 14.20 18.92
C LYS A 67 31.58 13.14 18.07
N CYS A 68 31.37 11.87 18.41
CA CYS A 68 31.87 10.75 17.63
C CYS A 68 30.80 10.31 16.62
N VAL A 69 31.18 10.09 15.36
CA VAL A 69 30.25 9.61 14.33
C VAL A 69 29.64 8.25 14.68
N LEU A 70 30.38 7.40 15.40
CA LEU A 70 29.91 6.09 15.84
C LEU A 70 28.77 6.17 16.87
N ASP A 71 28.62 7.28 17.59
CA ASP A 71 27.49 7.49 18.51
C ASP A 71 26.14 7.53 17.75
N TYR A 72 26.19 7.78 16.43
CA TYR A 72 25.04 7.83 15.53
C TYR A 72 24.84 6.52 14.76
N ALA A 73 25.75 5.55 14.91
CA ALA A 73 25.72 4.28 14.18
C ALA A 73 24.76 3.23 14.78
N THR A 74 23.93 3.62 15.74
CA THR A 74 22.95 2.72 16.40
C THR A 74 21.94 2.16 15.41
N GLY A 75 21.91 0.83 15.27
CA GLY A 75 21.06 0.11 14.32
C GLY A 75 21.46 0.24 12.85
N CYS A 76 22.69 0.67 12.55
CA CYS A 76 23.20 0.69 11.18
C CYS A 76 23.36 -0.72 10.64
N SER A 77 22.92 -0.91 9.39
CA SER A 77 22.99 -2.21 8.69
C SER A 77 24.17 -2.34 7.72
N HIS A 78 25.02 -1.32 7.61
CA HIS A 78 26.16 -1.35 6.70
C HIS A 78 27.33 -2.13 7.30
N VAL A 79 27.82 -3.16 6.61
CA VAL A 79 28.84 -4.10 7.11
C VAL A 79 30.12 -3.39 7.53
N GLU A 80 30.57 -2.41 6.75
CA GLU A 80 31.80 -1.65 7.07
C GLU A 80 31.65 -0.79 8.34
N VAL A 81 30.46 -0.25 8.58
CA VAL A 81 30.19 0.54 9.80
C VAL A 81 30.09 -0.38 11.01
N VAL A 82 29.53 -1.58 10.86
CA VAL A 82 29.49 -2.58 11.93
C VAL A 82 30.89 -3.13 12.23
N ASN A 83 31.72 -3.36 11.20
CA ASN A 83 33.14 -3.67 11.37
C ASN A 83 33.87 -2.54 12.10
N TRP A 84 33.58 -1.29 11.74
CA TRP A 84 34.18 -0.14 12.42
C TRP A 84 33.77 -0.07 13.90
N LEU A 85 32.49 -0.34 14.21
CA LEU A 85 32.01 -0.47 15.59
C LEU A 85 32.68 -1.63 16.33
N LEU A 86 32.95 -2.73 15.64
CA LEU A 86 33.65 -3.90 16.18
C LEU A 86 35.12 -3.56 16.53
N ASP A 87 35.84 -2.96 15.58
CA ASP A 87 37.26 -2.58 15.71
C ASP A 87 37.47 -1.55 16.83
N CYS A 88 36.53 -0.61 16.98
CA CYS A 88 36.54 0.37 18.06
C CYS A 88 36.05 -0.19 19.40
N GLY A 89 35.62 -1.45 19.47
CA GLY A 89 35.19 -2.11 20.70
C GLY A 89 33.81 -1.71 21.23
N TYR A 90 33.02 -0.93 20.47
CA TYR A 90 31.68 -0.50 20.86
C TYR A 90 30.75 -1.70 21.06
N LEU A 91 30.79 -2.67 20.14
CA LEU A 91 29.97 -3.88 20.23
C LEU A 91 30.35 -4.76 21.42
N ARG A 92 31.57 -4.66 21.96
CA ARG A 92 31.99 -5.40 23.16
C ARG A 92 31.45 -4.77 24.44
N LEU A 93 31.30 -3.45 24.46
CA LEU A 93 30.89 -2.68 25.65
C LEU A 93 29.37 -2.58 25.79
N ASP A 94 28.63 -2.60 24.67
CA ASP A 94 27.18 -2.48 24.64
C ASP A 94 26.53 -3.74 24.05
N ALA A 95 26.00 -4.59 24.93
CA ALA A 95 25.29 -5.80 24.54
C ALA A 95 23.98 -5.50 23.78
N GLN A 96 23.31 -4.39 24.06
CA GLN A 96 22.06 -4.03 23.36
C GLN A 96 22.36 -3.60 21.91
N LEU A 97 23.45 -2.85 21.72
CA LEU A 97 23.96 -2.50 20.40
C LEU A 97 24.36 -3.76 19.62
N ALA A 98 25.07 -4.69 20.26
CA ALA A 98 25.45 -5.97 19.65
C ALA A 98 24.21 -6.77 19.20
N VAL A 99 23.21 -6.95 20.08
CA VAL A 99 21.94 -7.61 19.77
C VAL A 99 21.22 -6.95 18.57
N SER A 100 21.18 -5.62 18.52
CA SER A 100 20.57 -4.88 17.40
C SER A 100 21.33 -5.02 16.07
N ALA A 101 22.61 -5.37 16.11
CA ALA A 101 23.43 -5.57 14.93
C ALA A 101 23.22 -6.96 14.31
N ILE A 102 22.90 -7.99 15.11
CA ILE A 102 22.80 -9.41 14.65
C ILE A 102 21.81 -9.54 13.48
N GLU A 103 20.60 -9.01 13.63
CA GLU A 103 19.56 -9.07 12.58
C GLU A 103 20.04 -8.40 11.29
N ASN A 104 20.61 -7.20 11.41
CA ASN A 104 21.10 -6.42 10.29
C ASN A 104 22.28 -7.08 9.56
N VAL A 105 23.21 -7.66 10.30
CA VAL A 105 24.36 -8.41 9.75
C VAL A 105 23.87 -9.67 9.03
N ALA A 106 22.92 -10.40 9.62
CA ALA A 106 22.29 -11.55 9.00
C ALA A 106 21.57 -11.17 7.70
N LEU A 107 20.86 -10.03 7.66
CA LEU A 107 20.22 -9.50 6.45
C LEU A 107 21.24 -9.24 5.31
N ARG A 108 22.43 -8.74 5.63
CA ARG A 108 23.46 -8.42 4.63
C ARG A 108 24.29 -9.61 4.17
N GLY A 109 24.30 -10.72 4.93
CA GLY A 109 24.97 -11.95 4.50
C GLY A 109 26.40 -12.10 5.00
N SER A 110 26.84 -11.34 6.00
CA SER A 110 28.21 -11.44 6.54
C SER A 110 28.29 -12.46 7.68
N LEU A 111 28.58 -13.72 7.34
CA LEU A 111 28.70 -14.81 8.31
C LEU A 111 29.87 -14.61 9.27
N GLU A 112 31.01 -14.12 8.78
CA GLU A 112 32.22 -13.92 9.59
C GLU A 112 31.98 -12.87 10.68
N LEU A 113 31.33 -11.76 10.32
CA LEU A 113 30.98 -10.70 11.25
C LEU A 113 29.99 -11.19 12.31
N LEU A 114 29.00 -11.99 11.89
CA LEU A 114 28.03 -12.59 12.80
C LEU A 114 28.70 -13.53 13.81
N GLN A 115 29.64 -14.36 13.35
CA GLN A 115 30.43 -15.25 14.20
C GLN A 115 31.33 -14.46 15.17
N GLN A 116 31.96 -13.37 14.71
CA GLN A 116 32.80 -12.52 15.55
C GLN A 116 32.00 -11.83 16.66
N ILE A 117 30.84 -11.24 16.33
CA ILE A 117 29.95 -10.61 17.32
C ILE A 117 29.53 -11.63 18.38
N PHE A 118 29.19 -12.86 17.96
CA PHE A 118 28.78 -13.90 18.90
C PHE A 118 29.95 -14.36 19.79
N GLN A 119 31.15 -14.54 19.24
CA GLN A 119 32.34 -14.93 20.01
C GLN A 119 32.67 -13.91 21.11
N LEU A 120 32.46 -12.62 20.87
CA LEU A 120 32.73 -11.56 21.86
C LEU A 120 31.84 -11.65 23.11
N HIS A 121 30.61 -12.15 22.96
CA HIS A 121 29.61 -12.23 24.03
C HIS A 121 29.41 -13.65 24.55
N SER A 122 30.30 -14.58 24.20
CA SER A 122 30.27 -15.96 24.69
C SER A 122 31.14 -16.13 25.96
N PRO A 123 30.64 -16.75 27.04
CA PRO A 123 29.30 -17.29 27.22
C PRO A 123 28.25 -16.19 27.43
N LEU A 124 27.03 -16.43 26.93
CA LEU A 124 25.93 -15.46 27.04
C LEU A 124 25.56 -15.18 28.51
N PRO A 125 25.06 -13.97 28.83
CA PRO A 125 24.54 -13.64 30.15
C PRO A 125 23.38 -14.55 30.57
N ASP A 126 23.18 -14.74 31.88
CA ASP A 126 22.07 -15.56 32.42
C ASP A 126 20.68 -15.07 31.95
N ASN A 127 20.51 -13.77 31.73
CA ASN A 127 19.30 -13.16 31.14
C ASN A 127 19.48 -12.91 29.63
N HIS A 128 19.50 -13.97 28.82
CA HIS A 128 19.76 -13.93 27.37
C HIS A 128 18.49 -13.89 26.50
N GLU A 129 17.33 -13.51 27.06
CA GLU A 129 16.06 -13.44 26.32
C GLU A 129 16.17 -12.54 25.07
N HIS A 130 16.80 -11.38 25.21
CA HIS A 130 17.04 -10.47 24.08
C HIS A 130 17.95 -11.06 23.00
N TRP A 131 18.92 -11.88 23.39
CA TRP A 131 19.81 -12.59 22.47
C TRP A 131 19.07 -13.70 21.73
N ALA A 132 18.27 -14.51 22.44
CA ALA A 132 17.44 -15.54 21.82
C ALA A 132 16.43 -14.93 20.82
N LYS A 133 15.86 -13.76 21.14
CA LYS A 133 14.98 -13.01 20.24
C LYS A 133 15.70 -12.52 18.99
N ALA A 134 16.86 -11.86 19.14
CA ALA A 134 17.66 -11.42 18.00
C ALA A 134 18.17 -12.60 17.15
N TRP A 135 18.46 -13.74 17.78
CA TRP A 135 18.78 -14.99 17.08
C TRP A 135 17.63 -15.45 16.18
N GLY A 136 16.41 -15.42 16.71
CA GLY A 136 15.20 -15.72 15.94
C GLY A 136 15.05 -14.79 14.73
N TYR A 137 15.15 -13.47 14.94
CA TYR A 137 15.09 -12.50 13.83
C TYR A 137 16.22 -12.67 12.81
N ALA A 138 17.43 -13.03 13.24
CA ALA A 138 18.53 -13.32 12.35
C ALA A 138 18.25 -14.53 11.44
N ILE A 139 17.61 -15.57 11.96
CA ILE A 139 17.15 -16.73 11.15
C ILE A 139 16.15 -16.25 10.10
N LEU A 140 15.16 -15.45 10.50
CA LEU A 140 14.13 -14.93 9.58
C LEU A 140 14.75 -14.02 8.50
N ALA A 141 15.65 -13.12 8.87
CA ALA A 141 16.36 -12.23 7.96
C ALA A 141 17.22 -13.00 6.95
N ALA A 142 17.97 -14.01 7.43
CA ALA A 142 18.78 -14.87 6.58
C ALA A 142 17.93 -15.71 5.62
N CYS A 143 16.77 -16.23 6.07
CA CYS A 143 15.82 -16.95 5.22
C CYS A 143 15.21 -16.05 4.15
N THR A 144 14.86 -14.82 4.50
CA THR A 144 14.31 -13.81 3.58
C THR A 144 15.30 -13.42 2.49
N ARG A 145 16.60 -13.44 2.78
CA ARG A 145 17.66 -13.02 1.84
C ARG A 145 18.37 -14.18 1.14
N GLY A 146 18.04 -15.42 1.52
CA GLY A 146 18.60 -16.62 0.89
C GLY A 146 20.03 -16.95 1.34
N HIS A 147 20.47 -16.46 2.50
CA HIS A 147 21.83 -16.68 2.99
C HIS A 147 21.98 -18.08 3.60
N VAL A 148 22.09 -19.10 2.74
CA VAL A 148 22.12 -20.52 3.12
C VAL A 148 23.14 -20.82 4.22
N ALA A 149 24.37 -20.28 4.10
CA ALA A 149 25.44 -20.53 5.08
C ALA A 149 25.12 -19.94 6.47
N ILE A 150 24.44 -18.79 6.52
CA ILE A 150 24.00 -18.18 7.77
C ILE A 150 22.85 -18.99 8.37
N VAL A 151 21.88 -19.42 7.55
CA VAL A 151 20.78 -20.26 8.02
C VAL A 151 21.33 -21.58 8.59
N GLN A 152 22.28 -22.22 7.90
CA GLN A 152 22.94 -23.44 8.36
C GLN A 152 23.57 -23.24 9.73
N TRP A 153 24.43 -22.22 9.84
CA TRP A 153 25.14 -21.90 11.08
C TRP A 153 24.19 -21.57 12.25
N LEU A 154 23.16 -20.75 12.01
CA LEU A 154 22.20 -20.35 13.05
C LEU A 154 21.32 -21.52 13.53
N VAL A 155 20.94 -22.43 12.63
CA VAL A 155 20.07 -23.58 12.91
C VAL A 155 20.84 -24.73 13.56
N GLU A 156 22.12 -24.93 13.25
CA GLU A 156 22.95 -25.95 13.92
C GLU A 156 23.33 -25.58 15.36
N HIS A 157 23.18 -24.31 15.71
CA HIS A 157 23.58 -23.80 17.02
C HIS A 157 22.62 -24.20 18.16
N HIS A 158 23.15 -24.35 19.38
CA HIS A 158 22.39 -24.81 20.55
C HIS A 158 21.21 -23.89 20.94
N LEU A 159 21.28 -22.61 20.56
CA LEU A 159 20.22 -21.61 20.77
C LEU A 159 19.01 -21.78 19.84
N ARG A 160 19.05 -22.73 18.89
CA ARG A 160 17.94 -23.00 17.95
C ARG A 160 16.60 -23.15 18.66
N ARG A 161 16.52 -23.95 19.74
CA ARG A 161 15.25 -24.28 20.39
C ARG A 161 14.58 -23.03 20.97
N GLU A 162 15.32 -22.26 21.76
CA GLU A 162 14.83 -21.01 22.36
C GLU A 162 14.46 -19.96 21.30
N ALA A 163 15.27 -19.86 20.24
CA ALA A 163 14.98 -18.96 19.12
C ALA A 163 13.69 -19.34 18.37
N CYS A 164 13.45 -20.64 18.11
CA CYS A 164 12.24 -21.11 17.45
C CYS A 164 10.98 -20.92 18.32
N GLU A 165 11.07 -21.17 19.63
CA GLU A 165 9.97 -20.92 20.58
C GLU A 165 9.58 -19.43 20.63
N ASN A 166 10.56 -18.53 20.56
CA ASN A 166 10.32 -17.09 20.52
C ASN A 166 9.68 -16.60 19.21
N ILE A 167 10.09 -17.15 18.06
CA ILE A 167 9.46 -16.81 16.77
C ILE A 167 7.97 -17.19 16.82
N SER A 168 7.65 -18.38 17.32
CA SER A 168 6.27 -18.87 17.37
C SER A 168 5.36 -18.07 18.31
N THR A 169 5.89 -17.44 19.35
CA THR A 169 5.09 -16.72 20.36
C THR A 169 4.79 -15.28 19.97
N TYR A 170 5.74 -14.57 19.34
CA TYR A 170 5.58 -13.16 18.98
C TYR A 170 5.14 -12.93 17.54
N GLU A 171 5.53 -13.81 16.62
CA GLU A 171 5.17 -13.69 15.21
C GLU A 171 4.67 -15.03 14.65
N PRO A 172 3.44 -15.45 15.03
CA PRO A 172 2.86 -16.72 14.58
C PRO A 172 2.67 -16.81 13.04
N HIS A 173 2.84 -15.69 12.32
CA HIS A 173 2.78 -15.61 10.85
C HIS A 173 4.17 -15.49 10.17
N SER A 174 5.27 -15.62 10.91
CA SER A 174 6.63 -15.45 10.37
C SER A 174 7.41 -16.77 10.37
N ALA A 175 6.88 -17.78 9.68
CA ALA A 175 7.54 -19.08 9.56
C ALA A 175 8.79 -18.97 8.64
N PRO A 176 9.97 -19.51 9.04
CA PRO A 176 11.18 -19.46 8.22
C PRO A 176 11.00 -20.03 6.80
N LEU A 177 10.28 -21.14 6.68
CA LEU A 177 9.96 -21.77 5.39
C LEU A 177 9.12 -20.83 4.50
N ALA A 178 8.17 -20.10 5.09
CA ALA A 178 7.30 -19.20 4.35
C ALA A 178 7.99 -17.93 3.86
N LEU A 179 9.01 -17.44 4.58
CA LEU A 179 9.84 -16.31 4.15
C LEU A 179 10.80 -16.72 3.03
N ALA A 180 11.41 -17.90 3.13
CA ALA A 180 12.26 -18.42 2.07
C ALA A 180 11.46 -18.68 0.77
N ALA A 181 10.24 -19.20 0.88
CA ALA A 181 9.35 -19.44 -0.25
C ALA A 181 8.86 -18.13 -0.91
N LYS A 182 8.63 -17.08 -0.11
CA LYS A 182 8.23 -15.75 -0.60
C LYS A 182 9.23 -15.15 -1.59
N GLU A 183 10.52 -15.33 -1.33
CA GLU A 183 11.60 -14.72 -2.11
C GLU A 183 12.28 -15.73 -3.08
N GLY A 184 11.76 -16.95 -3.19
CA GLY A 184 12.23 -17.93 -4.20
C GLY A 184 13.46 -18.74 -3.78
N HIS A 185 13.81 -18.77 -2.50
CA HIS A 185 15.06 -19.38 -2.01
C HIS A 185 14.93 -20.90 -1.77
N VAL A 186 14.78 -21.67 -2.84
CA VAL A 186 14.58 -23.13 -2.80
C VAL A 186 15.68 -23.87 -2.03
N ALA A 187 16.94 -23.43 -2.12
CA ALA A 187 18.04 -24.04 -1.36
C ALA A 187 17.87 -23.89 0.17
N VAL A 188 17.35 -22.75 0.63
CA VAL A 188 17.01 -22.54 2.04
C VAL A 188 15.80 -23.40 2.42
N MET A 189 14.78 -23.47 1.57
CA MET A 189 13.59 -24.29 1.80
C MET A 189 13.96 -25.77 1.96
N GLN A 190 14.82 -26.30 1.07
CA GLN A 190 15.33 -27.66 1.16
C GLN A 190 16.07 -27.90 2.48
N TYR A 191 16.98 -27.01 2.85
CA TYR A 191 17.72 -27.15 4.10
C TYR A 191 16.79 -27.13 5.33
N LEU A 192 15.82 -26.21 5.37
CA LEU A 192 14.85 -26.16 6.46
C LEU A 192 14.00 -27.44 6.54
N PHE A 193 13.62 -28.00 5.39
CA PHE A 193 12.92 -29.28 5.31
C PHE A 193 13.77 -30.44 5.84
N ASP A 194 15.03 -30.53 5.44
CA ASP A 194 15.97 -31.56 5.91
C ASP A 194 16.16 -31.49 7.44
N GLN A 195 16.04 -30.28 8.02
CA GLN A 195 16.08 -30.05 9.46
C GLN A 195 14.74 -30.26 10.19
N GLY A 196 13.68 -30.65 9.48
CA GLY A 196 12.34 -30.87 10.01
C GLY A 196 11.58 -29.58 10.36
N LEU A 197 12.04 -28.41 9.91
CA LEU A 197 11.40 -27.11 10.14
C LEU A 197 10.34 -26.83 9.06
N THR A 198 9.26 -27.62 9.09
CA THR A 198 8.21 -27.59 8.05
C THR A 198 6.97 -26.77 8.44
N ASP A 199 7.01 -26.10 9.60
CA ASP A 199 5.89 -25.30 10.08
C ASP A 199 5.57 -24.16 9.10
N GLY A 200 4.27 -23.93 8.88
CA GLY A 200 3.80 -22.89 7.97
C GLY A 200 3.89 -23.24 6.48
N SER A 201 3.90 -24.52 6.08
CA SER A 201 3.89 -24.93 4.66
C SER A 201 2.74 -24.31 3.84
N LEU A 202 1.53 -24.20 4.40
CA LEU A 202 0.41 -23.50 3.76
C LEU A 202 0.67 -22.00 3.59
N LEU A 203 1.25 -21.37 4.60
CA LEU A 203 1.65 -19.97 4.51
C LEU A 203 2.77 -19.77 3.48
N ALA A 204 3.70 -20.72 3.37
CA ALA A 204 4.74 -20.73 2.35
C ALA A 204 4.16 -20.80 0.95
N MET A 205 3.13 -21.63 0.75
CA MET A 205 2.39 -21.72 -0.51
C MET A 205 1.71 -20.39 -0.86
N HIS A 206 1.01 -19.76 0.09
CA HIS A 206 0.39 -18.44 -0.13
C HIS A 206 1.43 -17.38 -0.51
N ASN A 207 2.50 -17.26 0.26
CA ASN A 207 3.52 -16.23 0.03
C ASN A 207 4.25 -16.43 -1.31
N ALA A 208 4.54 -17.67 -1.69
CA ALA A 208 5.16 -17.99 -2.97
C ALA A 208 4.25 -17.62 -4.15
N ILE A 209 2.94 -17.89 -4.05
CA ILE A 209 1.95 -17.49 -5.07
C ILE A 209 1.82 -15.97 -5.14
N ASP A 210 1.66 -15.29 -4.00
CA ASP A 210 1.51 -13.83 -3.95
C ASP A 210 2.71 -13.10 -4.59
N LYS A 211 3.91 -13.68 -4.48
CA LYS A 211 5.13 -13.15 -5.10
C LYS A 211 5.47 -13.73 -6.47
N GLY A 212 4.73 -14.71 -6.97
CA GLY A 212 4.96 -15.32 -8.28
C GLY A 212 6.18 -16.24 -8.34
N GLN A 213 6.61 -16.83 -7.22
CA GLN A 213 7.78 -17.69 -7.13
C GLN A 213 7.47 -19.13 -7.59
N VAL A 214 7.48 -19.36 -8.91
CA VAL A 214 7.14 -20.66 -9.51
C VAL A 214 8.01 -21.80 -8.96
N SER A 215 9.33 -21.61 -8.85
CA SER A 215 10.24 -22.65 -8.33
C SER A 215 9.96 -23.03 -6.87
N SER A 216 9.53 -22.07 -6.05
CA SER A 216 9.12 -22.36 -4.67
C SER A 216 7.80 -23.12 -4.62
N VAL A 217 6.84 -22.78 -5.47
CA VAL A 217 5.56 -23.51 -5.59
C VAL A 217 5.80 -24.93 -6.09
N GLU A 218 6.60 -25.11 -7.16
CA GLU A 218 6.98 -26.42 -7.68
C GLU A 218 7.62 -27.30 -6.59
N TRP A 219 8.58 -26.74 -5.87
CA TRP A 219 9.23 -27.45 -4.77
C TRP A 219 8.22 -27.82 -3.66
N LEU A 220 7.32 -26.90 -3.28
CA LEU A 220 6.31 -27.16 -2.25
C LEU A 220 5.34 -28.28 -2.65
N LEU A 221 4.89 -28.31 -3.92
CA LEU A 221 4.04 -29.37 -4.45
C LEU A 221 4.73 -30.73 -4.48
N GLY A 222 6.06 -30.76 -4.62
CA GLY A 222 6.85 -31.99 -4.54
C GLY A 222 6.99 -32.57 -3.12
N HIS A 223 6.79 -31.75 -2.08
CA HIS A 223 7.08 -32.14 -0.69
C HIS A 223 5.83 -32.19 0.22
N PHE A 224 4.74 -31.50 -0.13
CA PHE A 224 3.54 -31.39 0.70
C PHE A 224 2.25 -31.62 -0.10
N SER A 225 1.19 -32.09 0.57
CA SER A 225 -0.17 -32.13 0.00
C SER A 225 -0.94 -30.85 0.33
N PHE A 226 -1.62 -30.30 -0.69
CA PHE A 226 -2.42 -29.06 -0.60
C PHE A 226 -3.87 -29.27 -1.07
N ASP A 227 -4.44 -30.47 -0.89
CA ASP A 227 -5.76 -30.82 -1.44
C ASP A 227 -6.89 -29.86 -0.99
N GLU A 228 -6.91 -29.48 0.28
CA GLU A 228 -7.90 -28.51 0.81
C GLU A 228 -7.67 -27.09 0.26
N TYR A 229 -6.42 -26.69 0.09
CA TYR A 229 -6.08 -25.39 -0.49
C TYR A 229 -6.43 -25.34 -1.98
N ARG A 230 -6.21 -26.43 -2.73
CA ARG A 230 -6.60 -26.53 -4.15
C ARG A 230 -8.10 -26.31 -4.35
N LYS A 231 -8.93 -26.71 -3.37
CA LYS A 231 -10.39 -26.51 -3.40
C LYS A 231 -10.83 -25.06 -3.19
N THR A 232 -9.97 -24.17 -2.70
CA THR A 232 -10.35 -22.75 -2.52
C THR A 232 -10.36 -22.00 -3.84
N GLY A 233 -9.60 -22.46 -4.84
CA GLY A 233 -9.37 -21.75 -6.10
C GLY A 233 -8.49 -20.52 -5.98
N GLU A 234 -8.02 -20.20 -4.76
CA GLU A 234 -7.30 -18.94 -4.48
C GLU A 234 -5.97 -18.86 -5.20
N ALA A 235 -5.28 -19.98 -5.42
CA ALA A 235 -4.00 -19.99 -6.12
C ALA A 235 -4.07 -19.38 -7.52
N ILE A 236 -5.11 -19.75 -8.27
CA ILE A 236 -5.34 -19.26 -9.64
C ILE A 236 -5.83 -17.81 -9.61
N ASP A 237 -6.80 -17.50 -8.74
CA ASP A 237 -7.36 -16.15 -8.60
C ASP A 237 -6.28 -15.12 -8.21
N LYS A 238 -5.40 -15.47 -7.26
CA LYS A 238 -4.29 -14.61 -6.81
C LYS A 238 -3.20 -14.47 -7.87
N SER A 239 -2.86 -15.54 -8.57
CA SER A 239 -1.91 -15.48 -9.69
C SER A 239 -2.43 -14.55 -10.80
N ALA A 240 -3.74 -14.58 -11.07
CA ALA A 240 -4.39 -13.66 -12.01
C ALA A 240 -4.46 -12.22 -11.48
N GLU A 241 -4.76 -12.00 -10.19
CA GLU A 241 -4.82 -10.67 -9.56
C GLU A 241 -3.46 -9.96 -9.56
N TYR A 242 -2.35 -10.69 -9.36
CA TYR A 242 -1.01 -10.11 -9.26
C TYR A 242 -0.19 -10.13 -10.56
N GLY A 243 -0.71 -10.70 -11.64
CA GLY A 243 -0.03 -10.66 -12.93
C GLY A 243 0.98 -11.80 -13.14
N HIS A 244 0.89 -12.89 -12.40
CA HIS A 244 1.84 -14.00 -12.45
C HIS A 244 1.50 -14.99 -13.57
N LEU A 245 1.72 -14.60 -14.83
CA LEU A 245 1.44 -15.45 -16.00
C LEU A 245 2.18 -16.80 -15.94
N ALA A 246 3.48 -16.79 -15.61
CA ALA A 246 4.28 -18.02 -15.49
C ALA A 246 3.73 -18.99 -14.43
N MET A 247 3.10 -18.47 -13.37
CA MET A 247 2.46 -19.30 -12.33
C MET A 247 1.18 -19.95 -12.87
N LEU A 248 0.38 -19.23 -13.66
CA LEU A 248 -0.81 -19.78 -14.32
C LEU A 248 -0.43 -20.85 -15.35
N GLU A 249 0.61 -20.60 -16.15
CA GLU A 249 1.18 -21.58 -17.08
C GLU A 249 1.62 -22.85 -16.34
N PHE A 250 2.39 -22.70 -15.27
CA PHE A 250 2.81 -23.81 -14.42
C PHE A 250 1.62 -24.63 -13.90
N PHE A 251 0.60 -24.00 -13.33
CA PHE A 251 -0.58 -24.74 -12.85
C PHE A 251 -1.37 -25.42 -13.97
N HIS A 252 -1.37 -24.86 -15.19
CA HIS A 252 -1.97 -25.50 -16.35
C HIS A 252 -1.17 -26.71 -16.83
N GLU A 253 0.15 -26.62 -16.85
CA GLU A 253 1.05 -27.74 -17.15
C GLU A 253 0.88 -28.87 -16.13
N VAL A 254 0.84 -28.55 -14.83
CA VAL A 254 0.59 -29.52 -13.76
C VAL A 254 -0.76 -30.24 -13.94
N ASP A 255 -1.82 -29.52 -14.27
CA ASP A 255 -3.12 -30.14 -14.54
C ASP A 255 -3.11 -31.02 -15.81
N SER A 256 -2.38 -30.59 -16.86
CA SER A 256 -2.29 -31.33 -18.12
C SER A 256 -1.53 -32.65 -17.98
N THR A 257 -0.51 -32.69 -17.11
CA THR A 257 0.30 -33.88 -16.81
C THR A 257 -0.46 -34.85 -15.89
N MET A 258 -1.17 -34.34 -14.88
CA MET A 258 -2.02 -35.16 -13.99
C MET A 258 -3.14 -35.88 -14.74
N SER A 259 -3.64 -35.32 -15.85
CA SER A 259 -4.70 -35.95 -16.66
C SER A 259 -4.27 -37.25 -17.35
N TYR A 260 -2.98 -37.54 -17.50
CA TYR A 260 -2.49 -38.70 -18.26
C TYR A 260 -2.01 -39.87 -17.38
N GLU A 261 -1.31 -39.61 -16.26
CA GLU A 261 -0.68 -40.68 -15.45
C GLU A 261 -1.66 -41.41 -14.49
N ASP A 262 -2.69 -40.73 -13.98
CA ASP A 262 -3.63 -41.33 -13.01
C ASP A 262 -4.68 -42.27 -13.67
N VAL A 263 -4.87 -42.18 -14.99
CA VAL A 263 -5.78 -43.06 -15.75
C VAL A 263 -5.25 -44.51 -15.77
N GLU A 264 -3.93 -44.69 -15.68
CA GLU A 264 -3.29 -46.00 -15.79
C GLU A 264 -3.19 -46.72 -14.43
N THR A 265 -3.14 -45.99 -13.30
CA THR A 265 -2.85 -46.57 -11.98
C THR A 265 -4.06 -46.76 -11.06
N LYS A 266 -5.22 -46.11 -11.28
CA LYS A 266 -6.38 -46.24 -10.36
C LYS A 266 -7.70 -46.57 -11.06
N ARG A 267 -7.87 -47.85 -11.44
CA ARG A 267 -9.20 -48.47 -11.64
C ARG A 267 -9.94 -48.69 -10.30
N ARG A 268 -10.19 -47.65 -9.51
CA ARG A 268 -11.20 -47.67 -8.43
C ARG A 268 -11.77 -46.26 -8.30
N ARG A 269 -13.11 -46.16 -8.23
CA ARG A 269 -13.90 -44.94 -8.05
C ARG A 269 -13.31 -44.07 -6.93
N ILE A 270 -12.46 -43.13 -7.31
CA ILE A 270 -11.98 -42.02 -6.51
C ILE A 270 -12.32 -40.81 -7.38
N ASP A 271 -12.82 -39.75 -6.75
CA ASP A 271 -13.23 -38.52 -7.41
C ASP A 271 -12.19 -38.08 -8.46
N PRO A 272 -12.62 -37.49 -9.59
CA PRO A 272 -11.68 -37.03 -10.61
C PRO A 272 -10.59 -36.16 -9.98
N PRO A 273 -9.33 -36.25 -10.45
CA PRO A 273 -8.23 -35.47 -9.90
C PRO A 273 -8.64 -34.00 -9.83
N ILE A 274 -8.61 -33.44 -8.62
CA ILE A 274 -9.04 -32.06 -8.38
C ILE A 274 -8.07 -31.19 -9.18
N SER A 275 -8.55 -30.50 -10.21
CA SER A 275 -7.74 -29.56 -11.00
C SER A 275 -7.64 -28.22 -10.26
N TRP A 276 -6.49 -27.55 -10.34
CA TRP A 276 -6.29 -26.22 -9.73
C TRP A 276 -7.30 -25.18 -10.24
N TRP A 277 -7.81 -25.38 -11.46
CA TRP A 277 -8.68 -24.43 -12.16
C TRP A 277 -10.17 -24.65 -11.92
N VAL A 278 -10.59 -25.81 -11.38
CA VAL A 278 -12.01 -26.15 -11.21
C VAL A 278 -12.70 -25.22 -10.20
N HIS A 279 -11.97 -24.82 -9.16
CA HIS A 279 -12.49 -24.00 -8.07
C HIS A 279 -12.14 -22.51 -8.20
N ALA A 280 -11.33 -22.14 -9.21
CA ALA A 280 -11.01 -20.75 -9.51
C ALA A 280 -12.32 -19.99 -9.77
N LYS A 281 -12.60 -18.95 -8.98
CA LYS A 281 -13.92 -18.30 -8.99
C LYS A 281 -14.09 -17.49 -10.26
N ASP A 282 -13.13 -16.60 -10.53
CA ASP A 282 -13.09 -15.81 -11.76
C ASP A 282 -11.70 -15.19 -11.97
N PRO A 283 -10.74 -15.93 -12.55
CA PRO A 283 -9.43 -15.39 -12.86
C PRO A 283 -9.47 -14.27 -13.92
N ILE A 284 -10.50 -14.25 -14.78
CA ILE A 284 -10.70 -13.17 -15.76
C ILE A 284 -11.06 -11.88 -15.03
N TYR A 285 -11.96 -11.93 -14.05
CA TYR A 285 -12.31 -10.79 -13.21
C TYR A 285 -11.09 -10.24 -12.47
N TRP A 286 -10.27 -11.09 -11.85
CA TRP A 286 -9.08 -10.66 -11.10
C TRP A 286 -8.02 -10.05 -12.01
N ALA A 287 -7.75 -10.66 -13.18
CA ALA A 287 -6.87 -10.08 -14.19
C ALA A 287 -7.42 -8.75 -14.73
N ALA A 288 -8.74 -8.65 -14.91
CA ALA A 288 -9.40 -7.44 -15.38
C ALA A 288 -9.33 -6.29 -14.36
N LYS A 289 -9.53 -6.61 -13.08
CA LYS A 289 -9.43 -5.69 -11.95
C LYS A 289 -8.04 -5.07 -11.82
N SER A 290 -6.99 -5.83 -12.12
CA SER A 290 -5.58 -5.40 -11.99
C SER A 290 -4.94 -4.95 -13.31
N GLY A 291 -5.64 -5.09 -14.43
CA GLY A 291 -5.18 -4.60 -15.74
C GLY A 291 -4.23 -5.53 -16.49
N HIS A 292 -4.22 -6.83 -16.18
CA HIS A 292 -3.29 -7.81 -16.76
C HIS A 292 -3.83 -8.40 -18.07
N ILE A 293 -3.67 -7.66 -19.18
CA ILE A 293 -4.15 -8.10 -20.51
C ILE A 293 -3.49 -9.39 -20.99
N GLU A 294 -2.20 -9.60 -20.71
CA GLU A 294 -1.45 -10.80 -21.10
C GLU A 294 -2.07 -12.08 -20.51
N ILE A 295 -2.55 -12.01 -19.26
CA ILE A 295 -3.25 -13.11 -18.61
C ILE A 295 -4.59 -13.37 -19.28
N LEU A 296 -5.33 -12.33 -19.67
CA LEU A 296 -6.62 -12.48 -20.35
C LEU A 296 -6.46 -13.13 -21.73
N GLU A 297 -5.46 -12.70 -22.50
CA GLU A 297 -5.11 -13.28 -23.79
C GLU A 297 -4.73 -14.76 -23.65
N TRP A 298 -3.87 -15.07 -22.67
CA TRP A 298 -3.44 -16.43 -22.41
C TRP A 298 -4.60 -17.33 -21.95
N ILE A 299 -5.45 -16.86 -21.02
CA ILE A 299 -6.63 -17.63 -20.56
C ILE A 299 -7.55 -17.90 -21.76
N GLN A 300 -7.81 -16.91 -22.61
CA GLN A 300 -8.67 -17.08 -23.79
C GLN A 300 -8.10 -18.07 -24.81
N ALA A 301 -6.79 -18.11 -24.99
CA ALA A 301 -6.15 -19.02 -25.92
C ALA A 301 -6.11 -20.47 -25.42
N ASN A 302 -5.96 -20.67 -24.10
CA ASN A 302 -5.66 -21.98 -23.52
C ASN A 302 -6.80 -22.60 -22.72
N ARG A 303 -7.81 -21.81 -22.31
CA ARG A 303 -8.90 -22.29 -21.44
C ARG A 303 -10.26 -21.70 -21.82
N SER A 304 -11.30 -22.52 -21.73
CA SER A 304 -12.70 -22.07 -21.79
C SER A 304 -13.21 -21.74 -20.38
N GLN A 305 -12.70 -20.66 -19.77
CA GLN A 305 -13.18 -20.21 -18.45
C GLN A 305 -14.43 -19.34 -18.61
N LYS A 306 -15.38 -19.46 -17.68
CA LYS A 306 -16.53 -18.55 -17.61
C LYS A 306 -16.02 -17.15 -17.24
N CYS A 307 -16.47 -16.14 -17.97
CA CYS A 307 -16.30 -14.74 -17.61
C CYS A 307 -17.59 -14.27 -16.92
N LEU A 308 -17.48 -13.60 -15.77
CA LEU A 308 -18.63 -12.92 -15.21
C LEU A 308 -19.01 -11.69 -16.07
N PRO A 309 -20.29 -11.31 -16.14
CA PRO A 309 -20.73 -10.12 -16.86
C PRO A 309 -20.05 -8.83 -16.39
N ASP A 310 -19.64 -8.78 -15.12
CA ASP A 310 -19.09 -7.57 -14.51
C ASP A 310 -17.57 -7.38 -14.76
N SER A 311 -16.92 -8.26 -15.53
CA SER A 311 -15.46 -8.18 -15.78
C SER A 311 -15.06 -6.94 -16.60
N ILE A 312 -15.88 -6.51 -17.56
CA ILE A 312 -15.61 -5.24 -18.27
C ILE A 312 -15.85 -4.04 -17.35
N ASP A 313 -16.86 -4.12 -16.49
CA ASP A 313 -17.19 -3.08 -15.51
C ASP A 313 -16.09 -2.91 -14.49
N ILE A 314 -15.47 -4.00 -14.02
CA ILE A 314 -14.37 -3.95 -13.07
C ILE A 314 -13.11 -3.35 -13.71
N ALA A 315 -12.77 -3.73 -14.95
CA ALA A 315 -11.65 -3.14 -15.68
C ALA A 315 -11.84 -1.63 -15.86
N ALA A 316 -13.04 -1.20 -16.27
CA ALA A 316 -13.37 0.20 -16.44
C ALA A 316 -13.36 0.97 -15.11
N LYS A 317 -13.88 0.36 -14.03
CA LYS A 317 -13.87 0.94 -12.69
C LYS A 317 -12.45 1.25 -12.22
N TYR A 318 -11.48 0.38 -12.47
CA TYR A 318 -10.08 0.57 -12.05
C TYR A 318 -9.20 1.28 -13.11
N GLY A 319 -9.80 1.75 -14.21
CA GLY A 319 -9.10 2.59 -15.19
C GLY A 319 -8.29 1.82 -16.22
N HIS A 320 -8.50 0.51 -16.36
CA HIS A 320 -7.75 -0.31 -17.31
C HIS A 320 -8.40 -0.24 -18.71
N LEU A 321 -8.18 0.87 -19.41
CA LEU A 321 -8.78 1.13 -20.74
C LEU A 321 -8.49 0.03 -21.76
N GLU A 322 -7.24 -0.41 -21.88
CA GLU A 322 -6.87 -1.44 -22.87
C GLU A 322 -7.53 -2.80 -22.57
N VAL A 323 -7.62 -3.16 -21.29
CA VAL A 323 -8.37 -4.36 -20.87
C VAL A 323 -9.87 -4.19 -21.14
N THR A 324 -10.43 -3.01 -20.89
CA THR A 324 -11.85 -2.70 -21.16
C THR A 324 -12.16 -2.87 -22.65
N LYS A 325 -11.31 -2.33 -23.53
CA LYS A 325 -11.41 -2.51 -25.00
C LYS A 325 -11.31 -3.97 -25.39
N TRP A 326 -10.32 -4.68 -24.84
CA TRP A 326 -10.07 -6.08 -25.15
C TRP A 326 -11.26 -6.96 -24.76
N LEU A 327 -11.79 -6.78 -23.54
CA LEU A 327 -12.97 -7.50 -23.07
C LEU A 327 -14.19 -7.17 -23.94
N HIS A 328 -14.39 -5.91 -24.31
CA HIS A 328 -15.48 -5.53 -25.20
C HIS A 328 -15.42 -6.21 -26.58
N GLN A 329 -14.23 -6.38 -27.14
CA GLN A 329 -14.04 -6.97 -28.46
C GLN A 329 -14.15 -8.50 -28.45
N HIS A 330 -13.74 -9.15 -27.36
CA HIS A 330 -13.59 -10.61 -27.30
C HIS A 330 -14.66 -11.31 -26.46
N ARG A 331 -15.50 -10.56 -25.74
CA ARG A 331 -16.54 -11.08 -24.85
C ARG A 331 -17.92 -10.54 -25.24
N THR A 332 -18.95 -11.31 -24.95
CA THR A 332 -20.34 -11.05 -25.37
C THR A 332 -21.27 -10.71 -24.21
N GLU A 333 -20.79 -10.84 -22.98
CA GLU A 333 -21.51 -10.69 -21.74
C GLU A 333 -21.97 -9.24 -21.51
N GLY A 334 -21.37 -8.28 -22.21
CA GLY A 334 -21.74 -6.86 -22.20
C GLY A 334 -21.28 -6.13 -20.94
N CYS A 335 -21.67 -4.85 -20.81
CA CYS A 335 -21.37 -4.02 -19.65
C CYS A 335 -22.66 -3.53 -18.97
N THR A 336 -22.62 -3.32 -17.66
CA THR A 336 -23.78 -2.85 -16.92
C THR A 336 -24.02 -1.35 -17.15
N ASN A 337 -25.15 -0.81 -16.66
CA ASN A 337 -25.41 0.63 -16.71
C ASN A 337 -24.57 1.41 -15.67
N MET A 338 -23.92 0.73 -14.73
CA MET A 338 -23.11 1.36 -13.68
C MET A 338 -21.67 1.59 -14.11
N ILE A 339 -21.21 1.03 -15.23
CA ILE A 339 -19.82 1.12 -15.70
C ILE A 339 -19.29 2.56 -15.76
N LEU A 340 -20.08 3.49 -16.32
CA LEU A 340 -19.69 4.89 -16.46
C LEU A 340 -19.68 5.59 -15.09
N VAL A 341 -20.63 5.29 -14.21
CA VAL A 341 -20.69 5.81 -12.84
C VAL A 341 -19.47 5.36 -12.03
N GLN A 342 -19.09 4.09 -12.12
CA GLN A 342 -17.93 3.54 -11.41
C GLN A 342 -16.61 4.14 -11.92
N ALA A 343 -16.44 4.28 -13.23
CA ALA A 343 -15.28 4.97 -13.82
C ALA A 343 -15.23 6.45 -13.41
N ALA A 344 -16.39 7.13 -13.38
CA ALA A 344 -16.53 8.52 -12.95
C ALA A 344 -16.18 8.71 -11.47
N LYS A 345 -16.52 7.75 -10.61
CA LYS A 345 -16.19 7.74 -9.18
C LYS A 345 -14.69 7.75 -8.91
N LEU A 346 -13.92 7.03 -9.73
CA LEU A 346 -12.45 6.93 -9.58
C LEU A 346 -11.69 7.86 -10.54
N GLY A 347 -12.39 8.63 -11.38
CA GLY A 347 -11.79 9.70 -12.16
C GLY A 347 -11.11 9.26 -13.46
N HIS A 348 -11.44 8.06 -13.96
CA HIS A 348 -10.83 7.49 -15.18
C HIS A 348 -11.43 8.12 -16.45
N LEU A 349 -11.00 9.34 -16.76
CA LEU A 349 -11.53 10.13 -17.88
C LEU A 349 -11.34 9.47 -19.25
N ASP A 350 -10.23 8.80 -19.47
CA ASP A 350 -9.90 8.06 -20.69
C ASP A 350 -10.88 6.89 -20.93
N VAL A 351 -11.21 6.15 -19.88
CA VAL A 351 -12.25 5.11 -19.89
C VAL A 351 -13.61 5.73 -20.18
N ILE A 352 -13.96 6.85 -19.54
CA ILE A 352 -15.25 7.53 -19.75
C ILE A 352 -15.40 8.03 -21.19
N GLN A 353 -14.34 8.60 -21.76
CA GLN A 353 -14.31 9.03 -23.16
C GLN A 353 -14.58 7.85 -24.10
N TRP A 354 -13.91 6.72 -23.86
CA TRP A 354 -14.12 5.53 -24.67
C TRP A 354 -15.53 4.94 -24.48
N LEU A 355 -16.04 4.88 -23.24
CA LEU A 355 -17.39 4.40 -22.94
C LEU A 355 -18.45 5.26 -23.60
N HIS A 356 -18.30 6.58 -23.61
CA HIS A 356 -19.26 7.47 -24.27
C HIS A 356 -19.32 7.29 -25.79
N LEU A 357 -18.16 7.03 -26.43
CA LEU A 357 -18.11 6.79 -27.87
C LEU A 357 -18.82 5.49 -28.27
N ASN A 358 -18.79 4.47 -27.42
CA ASN A 358 -19.37 3.15 -27.71
C ASN A 358 -20.77 2.96 -27.10
N PHE A 359 -21.09 3.68 -26.02
CA PHE A 359 -22.31 3.57 -25.22
C PHE A 359 -22.82 4.96 -24.79
N PRO A 360 -23.19 5.85 -25.73
CA PRO A 360 -23.61 7.21 -25.42
C PRO A 360 -24.84 7.26 -24.50
N GLU A 361 -25.68 6.23 -24.52
CA GLU A 361 -26.88 6.09 -23.68
C GLU A 361 -26.57 5.90 -22.18
N LYS A 362 -25.33 5.51 -21.82
CA LYS A 362 -24.93 5.26 -20.43
C LYS A 362 -24.54 6.53 -19.67
N CYS A 363 -24.46 7.69 -20.34
CA CYS A 363 -24.29 8.97 -19.64
C CYS A 363 -25.47 9.23 -18.69
N SER A 364 -25.19 9.46 -17.41
CA SER A 364 -26.22 9.72 -16.40
C SER A 364 -25.85 10.92 -15.52
N SER A 365 -26.87 11.53 -14.91
CA SER A 365 -26.68 12.55 -13.86
C SER A 365 -25.94 11.99 -12.65
N GLU A 366 -26.07 10.69 -12.40
CA GLU A 366 -25.34 9.98 -11.36
C GLU A 366 -23.83 10.01 -11.56
N ALA A 367 -23.35 9.77 -12.78
CA ALA A 367 -21.92 9.90 -13.07
C ALA A 367 -21.39 11.32 -12.79
N MET A 368 -22.19 12.34 -13.08
CA MET A 368 -21.82 13.74 -12.80
C MET A 368 -21.69 14.03 -11.31
N TYR A 369 -22.72 13.71 -10.51
CA TYR A 369 -22.67 14.04 -9.09
C TYR A 369 -21.66 13.17 -8.32
N VAL A 370 -21.40 11.93 -8.77
CA VAL A 370 -20.38 11.07 -8.14
C VAL A 370 -18.97 11.53 -8.51
N ALA A 371 -18.72 11.95 -9.76
CA ALA A 371 -17.44 12.56 -10.12
C ALA A 371 -17.18 13.84 -9.32
N ALA A 372 -18.22 14.65 -9.10
CA ALA A 372 -18.14 15.88 -8.31
C ALA A 372 -17.90 15.61 -6.82
N GLU A 373 -18.57 14.60 -6.25
CA GLU A 373 -18.38 14.13 -4.87
C GLU A 373 -16.96 13.59 -4.61
N ASN A 374 -16.23 13.16 -5.64
CA ASN A 374 -14.86 12.66 -5.51
C ASN A 374 -13.80 13.64 -6.07
N GLY A 375 -14.19 14.87 -6.40
CA GLY A 375 -13.26 15.93 -6.79
C GLY A 375 -12.68 15.82 -8.19
N HIS A 376 -13.20 14.94 -9.05
CA HIS A 376 -12.69 14.66 -10.39
C HIS A 376 -13.03 15.77 -11.38
N SER A 377 -12.38 16.91 -11.24
CA SER A 377 -12.64 18.15 -12.00
C SER A 377 -12.60 17.96 -13.51
N ALA A 378 -11.65 17.17 -14.02
CA ALA A 378 -11.52 16.89 -15.45
C ALA A 378 -12.71 16.07 -15.97
N THR A 379 -13.12 15.05 -15.21
CA THR A 379 -14.30 14.23 -15.50
C THR A 379 -15.59 15.04 -15.46
N VAL A 380 -15.79 15.87 -14.43
CA VAL A 380 -16.96 16.76 -14.31
C VAL A 380 -17.07 17.70 -15.51
N LYS A 381 -15.96 18.37 -15.87
CA LYS A 381 -15.90 19.27 -17.03
C LYS A 381 -16.26 18.51 -18.31
N TRP A 382 -15.68 17.34 -18.49
CA TRP A 382 -15.88 16.55 -19.69
C TRP A 382 -17.31 16.02 -19.81
N LEU A 383 -17.88 15.47 -18.73
CA LEU A 383 -19.27 14.99 -18.69
C LEU A 383 -20.24 16.13 -19.00
N TYR A 384 -20.01 17.32 -18.44
CA TYR A 384 -20.89 18.48 -18.69
C TYR A 384 -20.85 18.91 -20.15
N LEU A 385 -19.68 18.89 -20.78
CA LEU A 385 -19.52 19.34 -22.17
C LEU A 385 -20.04 18.31 -23.19
N ASN A 386 -19.97 17.01 -22.89
CA ASN A 386 -20.22 15.94 -23.87
C ASN A 386 -21.48 15.10 -23.59
N CYS A 387 -22.00 15.10 -22.35
CA CYS A 387 -23.18 14.35 -21.95
C CYS A 387 -24.29 15.29 -21.44
N PRO A 388 -25.24 15.76 -22.27
CA PRO A 388 -26.35 16.59 -21.80
C PRO A 388 -27.19 15.93 -20.69
N ASN A 389 -27.39 14.61 -20.78
CA ASN A 389 -28.12 13.82 -19.78
C ASN A 389 -27.42 13.74 -18.41
N SER A 390 -26.17 14.22 -18.32
CA SER A 390 -25.41 14.26 -17.06
C SER A 390 -25.65 15.52 -16.24
N HIS A 391 -26.27 16.55 -16.81
CA HIS A 391 -26.46 17.83 -16.14
C HIS A 391 -27.35 17.67 -14.90
N THR A 392 -26.79 17.96 -13.73
CA THR A 392 -27.51 17.95 -12.46
C THR A 392 -26.93 18.97 -11.49
N ASN A 393 -27.81 19.70 -10.82
CA ASN A 393 -27.47 20.63 -9.76
C ASN A 393 -27.11 19.92 -8.44
N GLN A 394 -27.50 18.65 -8.26
CA GLN A 394 -27.08 17.83 -7.12
C GLN A 394 -25.56 17.71 -7.01
N ALA A 395 -24.85 17.80 -8.13
CA ALA A 395 -23.39 17.75 -8.17
C ALA A 395 -22.73 18.93 -7.43
N VAL A 396 -23.40 20.09 -7.35
CA VAL A 396 -22.92 21.25 -6.60
C VAL A 396 -22.87 20.93 -5.11
N ASP A 397 -24.01 20.48 -4.56
CA ASP A 397 -24.12 20.16 -3.14
C ASP A 397 -23.21 19.01 -2.72
N ARG A 398 -23.05 17.99 -3.56
CA ARG A 398 -22.15 16.86 -3.29
C ARG A 398 -20.66 17.24 -3.30
N ALA A 399 -20.27 18.12 -4.21
CA ALA A 399 -18.91 18.66 -4.23
C ALA A 399 -18.62 19.49 -2.97
N ILE A 400 -19.59 20.29 -2.51
CA ILE A 400 -19.47 21.07 -1.27
C ILE A 400 -19.36 20.15 -0.06
N HIS A 401 -20.24 19.16 0.04
CA HIS A 401 -20.25 18.18 1.13
C HIS A 401 -18.91 17.44 1.28
N SER A 402 -18.21 17.20 0.18
CA SER A 402 -16.95 16.45 0.17
C SER A 402 -15.70 17.34 0.11
N GLY A 403 -15.84 18.66 0.33
CA GLY A 403 -14.70 19.59 0.38
C GLY A 403 -14.16 20.07 -0.97
N TYR A 404 -14.75 19.69 -2.11
CA TYR A 404 -14.24 20.01 -3.45
C TYR A 404 -14.75 21.36 -3.99
N PHE A 405 -14.29 22.45 -3.37
CA PHE A 405 -14.75 23.80 -3.67
C PHE A 405 -14.58 24.21 -5.14
N GLN A 406 -13.43 23.91 -5.77
CA GLN A 406 -13.19 24.29 -7.16
C GLN A 406 -14.22 23.69 -8.13
N VAL A 407 -14.63 22.44 -7.86
CA VAL A 407 -15.67 21.74 -8.62
C VAL A 407 -17.03 22.39 -8.37
N ALA A 408 -17.37 22.64 -7.10
CA ALA A 408 -18.62 23.30 -6.72
C ALA A 408 -18.77 24.68 -7.37
N CYS A 409 -17.72 25.52 -7.32
CA CYS A 409 -17.73 26.84 -7.93
C CYS A 409 -17.91 26.78 -9.45
N TRP A 410 -17.22 25.84 -10.10
CA TRP A 410 -17.33 25.62 -11.54
C TRP A 410 -18.75 25.18 -11.95
N LEU A 411 -19.37 24.28 -11.17
CA LEU A 411 -20.74 23.82 -11.40
C LEU A 411 -21.78 24.90 -11.09
N GLN A 412 -21.63 25.65 -10.00
CA GLN A 412 -22.58 26.72 -9.63
C GLN A 412 -22.63 27.83 -10.68
N ALA A 413 -21.50 28.17 -11.31
CA ALA A 413 -21.47 29.12 -12.42
C ALA A 413 -22.32 28.67 -13.64
N ARG A 414 -22.67 27.37 -13.71
CA ARG A 414 -23.47 26.75 -14.76
C ARG A 414 -24.90 26.40 -14.33
N PHE A 415 -25.20 26.55 -13.05
CA PHE A 415 -26.54 26.42 -12.47
C PHE A 415 -26.87 27.68 -11.64
N PRO A 416 -26.96 28.87 -12.27
CA PRO A 416 -27.07 30.15 -11.54
C PRO A 416 -28.36 30.26 -10.73
N ASP A 417 -29.44 29.61 -11.18
CA ASP A 417 -30.74 29.62 -10.49
C ASP A 417 -30.81 28.61 -9.32
N TYR A 418 -29.79 27.75 -9.18
CA TYR A 418 -29.77 26.77 -8.11
C TYR A 418 -29.34 27.40 -6.79
N LYS A 419 -30.19 27.29 -5.78
CA LYS A 419 -29.84 27.62 -4.39
C LYS A 419 -29.20 26.40 -3.74
N ILE A 420 -27.92 26.55 -3.39
CA ILE A 420 -27.11 25.55 -2.72
C ILE A 420 -27.81 25.08 -1.44
N GLY A 421 -27.79 23.76 -1.20
CA GLY A 421 -28.39 23.13 -0.02
C GLY A 421 -29.88 22.78 -0.15
N ASN A 422 -30.55 23.14 -1.25
CA ASN A 422 -31.98 22.81 -1.46
C ASN A 422 -32.28 21.31 -1.58
N LEU A 423 -31.32 20.49 -2.04
CA LEU A 423 -31.56 19.08 -2.36
C LEU A 423 -31.09 18.09 -1.28
N LEU A 424 -30.25 18.52 -0.33
CA LEU A 424 -29.79 17.67 0.78
C LEU A 424 -30.81 17.52 1.93
N ALA A 425 -32.06 17.90 1.68
CA ALA A 425 -33.06 18.28 2.66
C ALA A 425 -33.52 17.20 3.67
N TYR A 426 -32.95 15.99 3.77
CA TYR A 426 -33.47 15.02 4.75
C TYR A 426 -32.52 14.19 5.61
N GLN A 427 -31.21 14.00 5.35
CA GLN A 427 -30.39 13.15 6.26
C GLN A 427 -28.89 13.45 6.41
N LYS A 428 -28.29 14.39 5.67
CA LYS A 428 -26.85 14.72 5.82
C LYS A 428 -26.61 16.24 5.82
N PRO A 429 -25.71 16.77 6.68
CA PRO A 429 -25.36 18.19 6.67
C PRO A 429 -24.60 18.56 5.39
N LEU A 430 -24.87 19.73 4.82
CA LEU A 430 -24.21 20.23 3.60
C LEU A 430 -22.69 20.37 3.76
N VAL A 431 -22.20 20.65 4.97
CA VAL A 431 -20.78 20.57 5.35
C VAL A 431 -20.72 19.78 6.65
N ASP A 432 -19.94 18.70 6.67
CA ASP A 432 -19.69 17.92 7.89
C ASP A 432 -18.39 18.41 8.54
N VAL A 433 -18.46 18.75 9.83
CA VAL A 433 -17.33 19.28 10.61
C VAL A 433 -16.84 18.24 11.64
N GLY A 434 -17.31 16.99 11.51
CA GLY A 434 -17.11 15.93 12.49
C GLY A 434 -15.74 15.28 12.55
N ASP A 435 -14.90 15.44 11.52
CA ASP A 435 -13.56 14.86 11.47
C ASP A 435 -12.48 15.96 11.63
N PRO A 436 -11.73 16.00 12.76
CA PRO A 436 -10.75 17.05 13.05
C PRO A 436 -9.46 16.99 12.19
N LEU A 437 -9.34 16.05 11.24
CA LEU A 437 -8.31 16.09 10.19
C LEU A 437 -8.74 16.88 8.94
N ASP A 438 -9.99 17.34 8.89
CA ASP A 438 -10.56 17.98 7.71
C ASP A 438 -10.43 19.51 7.76
N SER A 439 -9.23 20.02 7.45
CA SER A 439 -9.03 21.46 7.21
C SER A 439 -9.91 21.97 6.07
N ALA A 440 -10.34 21.08 5.17
CA ALA A 440 -11.19 21.44 4.04
C ALA A 440 -12.60 21.84 4.48
N SER A 441 -13.10 21.37 5.62
CA SER A 441 -14.43 21.75 6.12
C SER A 441 -14.51 23.21 6.58
N PHE A 442 -13.50 23.72 7.30
CA PHE A 442 -13.49 25.13 7.67
C PHE A 442 -13.19 26.04 6.48
N GLU A 443 -12.25 25.64 5.60
CA GLU A 443 -12.01 26.34 4.33
C GLU A 443 -13.28 26.40 3.47
N MET A 444 -14.06 25.32 3.41
CA MET A 444 -15.34 25.28 2.72
C MET A 444 -16.35 26.25 3.36
N LEU A 445 -16.47 26.29 4.70
CA LEU A 445 -17.36 27.24 5.38
C LEU A 445 -16.98 28.70 5.11
N LEU A 446 -15.68 29.03 5.17
CA LEU A 446 -15.18 30.36 4.81
C LEU A 446 -15.51 30.68 3.35
N CYS A 447 -15.36 29.71 2.45
CA CYS A 447 -15.64 29.92 1.04
C CYS A 447 -17.13 30.11 0.76
N LEU A 448 -17.99 29.31 1.39
CA LEU A 448 -19.44 29.47 1.36
C LEU A 448 -19.83 30.85 1.91
N HIS A 449 -19.21 31.31 2.99
CA HIS A 449 -19.50 32.63 3.58
C HIS A 449 -19.21 33.75 2.59
N VAL A 450 -18.03 33.71 1.95
CA VAL A 450 -17.59 34.75 1.02
C VAL A 450 -18.38 34.74 -0.29
N ARG A 451 -18.69 33.56 -0.85
CA ARG A 451 -19.23 33.44 -2.20
C ARG A 451 -20.71 33.06 -2.28
N PHE A 452 -21.23 32.41 -1.25
CA PHE A 452 -22.56 31.81 -1.22
C PHE A 452 -23.24 32.06 0.14
N ASN A 453 -23.25 33.32 0.59
CA ASN A 453 -23.77 33.68 1.91
C ASN A 453 -25.23 33.26 2.14
N ASP A 454 -26.02 33.12 1.07
CA ASP A 454 -27.41 32.63 1.12
C ASP A 454 -27.55 31.22 1.73
N VAL A 455 -26.46 30.44 1.78
CA VAL A 455 -26.41 29.11 2.41
C VAL A 455 -26.57 29.17 3.93
N PHE A 456 -26.17 30.26 4.57
CA PHE A 456 -26.21 30.46 6.02
C PHE A 456 -27.62 30.80 6.54
N THR A 457 -28.58 29.94 6.20
CA THR A 457 -29.95 29.98 6.72
C THR A 457 -29.99 29.63 8.21
N SER A 458 -31.03 30.04 8.93
CA SER A 458 -31.22 29.69 10.35
C SER A 458 -31.20 28.18 10.57
N HIS A 459 -31.77 27.40 9.65
CA HIS A 459 -31.79 25.95 9.71
C HIS A 459 -30.39 25.33 9.53
N PHE A 460 -29.61 25.82 8.55
CA PHE A 460 -28.23 25.37 8.33
C PHE A 460 -27.35 25.69 9.54
N LEU A 461 -27.44 26.90 10.08
CA LEU A 461 -26.71 27.34 11.26
C LEU A 461 -27.06 26.51 12.51
N GLU A 462 -28.33 26.14 12.69
CA GLU A 462 -28.77 25.27 13.79
C GLU A 462 -28.19 23.86 13.68
N LEU A 463 -28.20 23.28 12.48
CA LEU A 463 -27.57 21.98 12.21
C LEU A 463 -26.04 22.02 12.39
N LEU A 464 -25.39 23.07 11.90
CA LEU A 464 -23.95 23.28 12.06
C LEU A 464 -23.56 23.36 13.54
N ARG A 465 -24.28 24.15 14.33
CA ARG A 465 -24.08 24.23 15.80
C ARG A 465 -24.31 22.90 16.49
N LYS A 466 -25.35 22.16 16.10
CA LYS A 466 -25.63 20.83 16.64
C LYS A 466 -24.50 19.84 16.34
N ASN A 467 -23.95 19.87 15.13
CA ASN A 467 -22.81 19.03 14.75
C ASN A 467 -21.57 19.40 15.57
N LEU A 468 -21.23 20.69 15.69
CA LEU A 468 -20.09 21.15 16.50
C LEU A 468 -20.18 20.70 17.97
N LEU A 469 -21.39 20.65 18.54
CA LEU A 469 -21.61 20.18 19.92
C LEU A 469 -21.51 18.66 20.08
N PHE A 470 -21.85 17.88 19.05
CA PHE A 470 -21.90 16.42 19.11
C PHE A 470 -20.51 15.77 19.20
N TYR A 471 -19.49 16.34 18.55
CA TYR A 471 -18.12 15.81 18.52
C TYR A 471 -17.25 16.20 19.74
N GLY A 472 -17.89 16.57 20.87
CA GLY A 472 -17.28 17.10 22.10
C GLY A 472 -16.44 16.10 22.92
N GLY A 473 -15.29 15.69 22.38
CA GLY A 473 -14.27 14.86 23.03
C GLY A 473 -12.90 15.55 23.14
N ARG A 474 -11.81 14.80 22.88
CA ARG A 474 -10.40 15.25 23.00
C ARG A 474 -9.96 16.39 22.06
N TYR A 475 -10.83 16.87 21.16
CA TYR A 475 -10.49 17.77 20.05
C TYR A 475 -11.17 19.14 20.11
N ARG A 476 -11.61 19.55 21.30
CA ARG A 476 -12.33 20.80 21.58
C ARG A 476 -11.72 22.09 20.96
N PRO A 477 -10.38 22.30 20.95
CA PRO A 477 -9.82 23.60 20.52
C PRO A 477 -10.09 24.01 19.06
N VAL A 478 -10.10 23.07 18.11
CA VAL A 478 -10.35 23.37 16.68
C VAL A 478 -11.83 23.64 16.45
N LEU A 479 -12.70 22.84 17.07
CA LEU A 479 -14.14 23.01 17.00
C LEU A 479 -14.58 24.31 17.70
N ASP A 480 -13.90 24.71 18.78
CA ASP A 480 -14.13 25.99 19.46
C ASP A 480 -13.78 27.18 18.55
N HIS A 481 -12.73 27.08 17.71
CA HIS A 481 -12.39 28.12 16.74
C HIS A 481 -13.50 28.31 15.70
N ILE A 482 -14.01 27.21 15.14
CA ILE A 482 -15.12 27.25 14.18
C ILE A 482 -16.40 27.76 14.87
N SER A 483 -16.69 27.30 16.09
CA SER A 483 -17.85 27.76 16.87
C SER A 483 -17.79 29.27 17.16
N ASN A 484 -16.63 29.76 17.61
CA ASN A 484 -16.42 31.19 17.85
C ASN A 484 -16.61 32.00 16.57
N TRP A 485 -16.04 31.56 15.44
CA TRP A 485 -16.23 32.21 14.16
C TRP A 485 -17.71 32.23 13.73
N VAL A 486 -18.45 31.13 13.91
CA VAL A 486 -19.89 31.06 13.60
C VAL A 486 -20.68 32.03 14.48
N ASP A 487 -20.39 32.10 15.77
CA ASP A 487 -21.12 32.95 16.71
C ASP A 487 -20.78 34.45 16.53
N GLU A 488 -19.55 34.78 16.15
CA GLU A 488 -19.13 36.14 15.78
C GLU A 488 -19.83 36.64 14.51
N ASN A 489 -19.95 35.79 13.49
CA ASN A 489 -20.49 36.20 12.19
C ASN A 489 -22.02 36.02 12.09
N TYR A 490 -22.61 35.10 12.85
CA TYR A 490 -24.02 34.73 12.76
C TYR A 490 -24.67 34.57 14.15
N PRO A 491 -24.74 35.62 14.98
CA PRO A 491 -25.22 35.52 16.36
C PRO A 491 -26.67 34.99 16.42
N THR A 492 -26.95 34.07 17.34
CA THR A 492 -28.34 33.67 17.64
C THR A 492 -29.07 34.88 18.22
N SER A 493 -30.13 35.35 17.56
CA SER A 493 -31.02 36.33 18.19
C SER A 493 -31.55 35.75 19.51
N PRO A 494 -31.61 36.55 20.60
CA PRO A 494 -32.26 36.10 21.81
C PRO A 494 -33.69 35.71 21.43
N MET A 495 -34.07 34.45 21.70
CA MET A 495 -35.47 34.05 21.60
C MET A 495 -36.28 35.09 22.39
N ASN A 496 -37.18 35.79 21.70
CA ASN A 496 -38.24 36.52 22.38
C ASN A 496 -39.02 35.49 23.21
N THR A 497 -38.69 35.39 24.48
CA THR A 497 -39.58 34.86 25.50
C THR A 497 -40.73 35.86 25.61
N SER A 498 -41.83 35.57 24.90
CA SER A 498 -43.13 36.19 25.14
C SER A 498 -44.16 35.11 25.36
#